data_AF-A0A1E1XJ44-F1
#
_entry.id   AF-A0A1E1XJ44-F1
#
_cell.length_a   1.000
_cell.length_b   1.000
_cell.length_c   1.000
_cell.angle_alpha   90.00
_cell.angle_beta   90.00
_cell.angle_gamma   90.00
#
_symmetry.space_group_name_H-M   'P 1'
#
loop_
_entity.id
_entity.type
_entity.pdbx_description
1 polymer ?
#
loop_
_entity_poly.entity_id
_entity_poly.type
_entity_poly.pdbx_seq_one_letter_code
_entity_poly.pdbx_strand_id
1 'polypeptide(L)'
;PHKVQVSFEAQVDRLRSAGFPLALLQAVAEPLLKSFRPNSKPRGADSQERRKYEVMPYVHRVSHGLKRVAGKFGVEVIFSAPCKLSRLCNLARKDKQKKVVCGINHRNKFVQCTSNVIYQIPLSCGRFYIGQTGRCVNISLLEHANSLHDSRGQHLPKHCHTCQHDDKNCNPLFDRTKIIGRSRDKKEREIIEALEIARLGPDKCISDASVHLYRKEFEFLDSTR
;
A
#
# COMPACT_ATOMS: atom_id res chain seq x y z
N PRO A 1 -39.27 -18.99 9.07
CA PRO A 1 -38.59 -19.42 10.32
C PRO A 1 -37.18 -19.97 10.04
N HIS A 2 -36.13 -19.17 10.31
CA HIS A 2 -34.74 -19.60 10.16
C HIS A 2 -34.41 -20.73 11.15
N LYS A 3 -34.15 -21.94 10.65
CA LYS A 3 -33.70 -23.08 11.48
C LYS A 3 -32.18 -22.98 11.72
N VAL A 4 -31.78 -22.00 12.53
CA VAL A 4 -30.37 -21.77 12.91
C VAL A 4 -29.74 -23.05 13.47
N GLN A 5 -30.51 -23.82 14.24
CA GLN A 5 -30.08 -25.09 14.82
C GLN A 5 -29.64 -26.11 13.74
N VAL A 6 -30.47 -26.31 12.71
CA VAL A 6 -30.18 -27.25 11.63
C VAL A 6 -28.93 -26.84 10.84
N SER A 7 -28.74 -25.53 10.65
CA SER A 7 -27.54 -25.01 9.99
C SER A 7 -26.28 -25.22 10.84
N PHE A 8 -26.38 -25.09 12.17
CA PHE A 8 -25.28 -25.32 13.09
C PHE A 8 -24.88 -26.80 13.12
N GLU A 9 -25.84 -27.69 13.28
CA GLU A 9 -25.64 -29.15 13.28
C GLU A 9 -24.97 -29.62 11.98
N ALA A 10 -25.47 -29.16 10.82
CA ALA A 10 -24.87 -29.49 9.52
C ALA A 10 -23.40 -29.03 9.40
N GLN A 11 -23.03 -27.89 10.01
CA GLN A 11 -21.63 -27.43 10.02
C GLN A 11 -20.76 -28.27 10.97
N VAL A 12 -21.29 -28.64 12.14
CA VAL A 12 -20.59 -29.53 13.08
C VAL A 12 -20.32 -30.88 12.44
N ASP A 13 -21.31 -31.46 11.77
CA ASP A 13 -21.19 -32.76 11.10
C ASP A 13 -20.20 -32.71 9.93
N ARG A 14 -20.25 -31.62 9.13
CA ARG A 14 -19.27 -31.40 8.06
C ARG A 14 -17.84 -31.35 8.58
N LEU A 15 -17.61 -30.69 9.72
CA LEU A 15 -16.28 -30.56 10.32
C LEU A 15 -15.82 -31.85 11.00
N ARG A 16 -16.73 -32.58 11.66
CA ARG A 16 -16.42 -33.93 12.18
C ARG A 16 -16.03 -34.88 11.06
N SER A 17 -16.79 -34.88 9.96
CA SER A 17 -16.52 -35.70 8.77
C SER A 17 -15.18 -35.35 8.09
N ALA A 18 -14.71 -34.11 8.27
CA ALA A 18 -13.39 -33.66 7.81
C ALA A 18 -12.25 -34.00 8.79
N GLY A 19 -12.51 -34.76 9.86
CA GLY A 19 -11.51 -35.23 10.81
C GLY A 19 -11.18 -34.24 11.94
N PHE A 20 -11.96 -33.18 12.13
CA PHE A 20 -11.72 -32.25 13.23
C PHE A 20 -12.21 -32.84 14.58
N PRO A 21 -11.36 -32.87 15.63
CA PRO A 21 -11.74 -33.41 16.92
C PRO A 21 -12.77 -32.53 17.63
N LEU A 22 -13.68 -33.15 18.37
CA LEU A 22 -14.78 -32.45 19.03
C LEU A 22 -14.30 -31.39 20.03
N ALA A 23 -13.19 -31.64 20.73
CA ALA A 23 -12.59 -30.68 21.66
C ALA A 23 -12.20 -29.36 20.97
N LEU A 24 -11.73 -29.41 19.72
CA LEU A 24 -11.38 -28.23 18.94
C LEU A 24 -12.62 -27.47 18.47
N LEU A 25 -13.68 -28.17 18.09
CA LEU A 25 -14.97 -27.55 17.73
C LEU A 25 -15.60 -26.84 18.94
N GLN A 26 -15.53 -27.44 20.13
CA GLN A 26 -15.98 -26.83 21.38
C GLN A 26 -15.17 -25.57 21.72
N ALA A 27 -13.84 -25.65 21.65
CA ALA A 27 -12.96 -24.53 21.93
C ALA A 27 -13.19 -23.31 21.00
N VAL A 28 -13.67 -23.53 19.77
CA VAL A 28 -14.03 -22.46 18.83
C VAL A 28 -15.47 -21.99 19.02
N ALA A 29 -16.41 -22.88 19.38
CA ALA A 29 -17.81 -22.53 19.61
C ALA A 29 -17.99 -21.61 20.83
N GLU A 30 -17.21 -21.80 21.89
CA GLU A 30 -17.28 -21.01 23.13
C GLU A 30 -17.02 -19.49 22.91
N PRO A 31 -15.94 -19.06 22.22
CA PRO A 31 -15.74 -17.65 21.87
C PRO A 31 -16.84 -17.07 20.98
N LEU A 32 -17.36 -17.87 20.03
CA LEU A 32 -18.43 -17.42 19.13
C LEU A 32 -19.71 -17.16 19.91
N LEU A 33 -20.08 -18.05 20.85
CA LEU A 33 -21.22 -17.82 21.75
C LEU A 33 -21.05 -16.54 22.58
N LYS A 34 -19.82 -16.20 22.99
CA LYS A 34 -19.53 -14.94 23.67
C LYS A 34 -19.68 -13.72 22.75
N SER A 35 -19.39 -13.84 21.45
CA SER A 35 -19.57 -12.75 20.49
C SER A 35 -21.01 -12.55 20.02
N PHE A 36 -21.84 -13.60 20.07
CA PHE A 36 -23.25 -13.56 19.67
C PHE A 36 -24.21 -13.08 20.77
N ARG A 37 -23.75 -12.94 22.02
CA ARG A 37 -24.56 -12.29 23.05
C ARG A 37 -24.77 -10.82 22.66
N PRO A 38 -26.02 -10.31 22.62
CA PRO A 38 -26.26 -8.89 22.45
C PRO A 38 -25.52 -8.17 23.58
N ASN A 39 -24.75 -7.16 23.18
CA ASN A 39 -23.74 -6.49 23.97
C ASN A 39 -24.35 -5.82 25.21
N SER A 40 -24.54 -6.56 26.30
CA SER A 40 -25.00 -6.07 27.61
C SER A 40 -23.84 -5.75 28.55
N LYS A 41 -22.66 -5.44 28.00
CA LYS A 41 -21.66 -4.70 28.77
C LYS A 41 -22.04 -3.22 28.68
N PRO A 42 -22.20 -2.50 29.81
CA PRO A 42 -22.22 -1.05 29.74
C PRO A 42 -20.93 -0.65 29.03
N ARG A 43 -21.05 0.17 27.99
CA ARG A 43 -19.91 0.88 27.39
C ARG A 43 -19.38 1.83 28.46
N GLY A 44 -18.62 1.28 29.41
CA GLY A 44 -17.63 2.03 30.13
C GLY A 44 -16.71 2.58 29.04
N ALA A 45 -16.82 3.87 28.80
CA ALA A 45 -15.84 4.63 28.08
C ALA A 45 -14.53 4.58 28.89
N ASP A 46 -13.85 3.44 28.89
CA ASP A 46 -12.41 3.46 29.05
C ASP A 46 -11.89 3.82 27.66
N SER A 47 -11.85 5.13 27.42
CA SER A 47 -10.94 5.71 26.45
C SER A 47 -9.53 5.33 26.89
N GLN A 48 -9.13 4.09 26.62
CA GLN A 48 -7.72 3.76 26.56
C GLN A 48 -7.20 4.60 25.41
N GLU A 49 -6.66 5.77 25.74
CA GLU A 49 -5.79 6.51 24.86
C GLU A 49 -4.86 5.49 24.22
N ARG A 50 -4.93 5.38 22.89
CA ARG A 50 -4.05 4.46 22.15
C ARG A 50 -2.63 4.82 22.58
N ARG A 51 -2.00 3.94 23.36
CA ARG A 51 -0.62 4.15 23.80
C ARG A 51 0.20 4.45 22.56
N LYS A 52 0.89 5.59 22.56
CA LYS A 52 1.75 5.98 21.44
C LYS A 52 2.98 5.11 21.53
N TYR A 53 3.12 4.20 20.56
CA TYR A 53 4.30 3.38 20.41
C TYR A 53 4.92 3.58 19.04
N GLU A 54 6.25 3.54 18.99
CA GLU A 54 7.02 3.60 17.77
C GLU A 54 7.36 2.19 17.30
N VAL A 55 7.09 1.91 16.02
CA VAL A 55 7.34 0.60 15.41
C VAL A 55 8.63 0.65 14.60
N MET A 56 9.57 -0.23 14.89
CA MET A 56 10.83 -0.36 14.13
C MET A 56 11.14 -1.82 13.79
N PRO A 57 11.89 -2.11 12.71
CA PRO A 57 12.28 -3.48 12.39
C PRO A 57 13.16 -4.09 13.50
N TYR A 58 12.98 -5.38 13.77
CA TYR A 58 13.86 -6.13 14.65
C TYR A 58 15.24 -6.27 14.01
N VAL A 59 16.25 -5.69 14.64
CA VAL A 59 17.66 -5.84 14.30
C VAL A 59 18.32 -6.61 15.43
N HIS A 60 18.82 -7.80 15.12
CA HIS A 60 19.45 -8.67 16.09
C HIS A 60 20.58 -7.93 16.83
N ARG A 61 20.69 -8.15 18.15
CA ARG A 61 21.60 -7.46 19.10
C ARG A 61 21.32 -5.97 19.36
N VAL A 62 20.75 -5.21 18.43
CA VAL A 62 20.49 -3.77 18.60
C VAL A 62 19.14 -3.51 19.27
N SER A 63 18.09 -4.21 18.82
CA SER A 63 16.71 -3.94 19.22
C SER A 63 16.50 -3.96 20.74
N HIS A 64 16.97 -4.99 21.44
CA HIS A 64 16.74 -5.08 22.90
C HIS A 64 17.42 -3.95 23.67
N GLY A 65 18.65 -3.57 23.28
CA GLY A 65 19.35 -2.43 23.86
C GLY A 65 18.59 -1.13 23.62
N LEU A 66 18.13 -0.91 22.38
CA LEU A 66 17.39 0.28 22.01
C LEU A 66 16.04 0.38 22.74
N LYS A 67 15.28 -0.71 22.88
CA LYS A 67 14.03 -0.72 23.69
C LYS A 67 14.30 -0.31 25.13
N ARG A 68 15.39 -0.81 25.72
CA ARG A 68 15.77 -0.51 27.10
C ARG A 68 16.14 0.96 27.28
N VAL A 69 16.84 1.56 26.31
CA VAL A 69 17.19 2.99 26.33
C VAL A 69 15.95 3.85 26.09
N ALA A 70 15.15 3.56 25.07
CA ALA A 70 13.93 4.29 24.73
C ALA A 70 12.94 4.35 25.89
N GLY A 71 12.77 3.24 26.63
CA GLY A 71 11.94 3.19 27.82
C GLY A 71 12.36 4.17 28.93
N LYS A 72 13.66 4.48 29.05
CA LYS A 72 14.14 5.51 30.00
C LYS A 72 13.70 6.92 29.62
N PHE A 73 13.41 7.16 28.35
CA PHE A 73 12.95 8.45 27.81
C PHE A 73 11.43 8.48 27.60
N GLY A 74 10.69 7.51 28.14
CA GLY A 74 9.23 7.44 27.96
C GLY A 74 8.77 7.09 26.55
N VAL A 75 9.65 6.56 25.70
CA VAL A 75 9.31 6.14 24.34
C VAL A 75 9.05 4.64 24.32
N GLU A 76 7.79 4.25 24.06
CA GLU A 76 7.41 2.85 23.91
C GLU A 76 7.77 2.34 22.51
N VAL A 77 8.72 1.40 22.42
CA VAL A 77 9.17 0.82 21.15
C VAL A 77 8.68 -0.61 20.98
N ILE A 78 8.09 -0.90 19.82
CA ILE A 78 7.68 -2.24 19.38
C ILE A 78 8.49 -2.66 18.15
N PHE A 79 8.92 -3.93 18.13
CA PHE A 79 9.66 -4.48 16.99
C PHE A 79 8.75 -5.17 16.00
N SER A 80 8.86 -4.80 14.72
CA SER A 80 8.28 -5.53 13.61
C SER A 80 9.24 -6.62 13.13
N ALA A 81 8.71 -7.82 12.88
CA ALA A 81 9.45 -8.89 12.21
C ALA A 81 9.09 -8.90 10.72
N PRO A 82 10.08 -9.03 9.81
CA PRO A 82 9.85 -8.99 8.36
C PRO A 82 8.95 -10.14 7.86
N CYS A 83 8.99 -11.28 8.57
CA CYS A 83 8.19 -12.46 8.25
C CYS A 83 7.25 -12.80 9.42
N LYS A 84 6.03 -12.25 9.39
CA LYS A 84 4.97 -12.68 10.32
C LYS A 84 4.62 -14.15 10.08
N LEU A 85 4.37 -14.93 11.13
CA LEU A 85 3.95 -16.33 11.04
C LEU A 85 2.71 -16.51 10.12
N SER A 86 1.78 -15.54 10.13
CA SER A 86 0.63 -15.52 9.21
C SER A 86 1.01 -15.54 7.73
N ARG A 87 2.16 -14.95 7.37
CA ARG A 87 2.69 -14.93 6.00
C ARG A 87 3.25 -16.31 5.61
N LEU A 88 3.82 -17.07 6.54
CA LEU A 88 4.25 -18.46 6.32
C LEU A 88 3.06 -19.40 6.10
N CYS A 89 1.97 -19.23 6.87
CA CYS A 89 0.75 -20.01 6.67
C CYS A 89 0.13 -19.78 5.27
N ASN A 90 0.21 -18.55 4.74
CA ASN A 90 -0.26 -18.23 3.40
C ASN A 90 0.65 -18.78 2.29
N LEU A 91 1.95 -18.96 2.55
CA LEU A 91 2.88 -19.60 1.62
C LEU A 91 2.69 -21.12 1.56
N ALA A 92 2.29 -21.75 2.67
CA ALA A 92 1.98 -23.18 2.74
C ALA A 92 0.66 -23.53 2.02
N ARG A 93 -0.27 -22.58 1.90
CA ARG A 93 -1.49 -22.75 1.09
C ARG A 93 -1.16 -22.55 -0.40
N LYS A 94 -0.99 -23.67 -1.13
CA LYS A 94 -0.89 -23.68 -2.61
C LYS A 94 -2.16 -23.20 -3.32
N ASP A 95 -3.25 -22.97 -2.60
CA ASP A 95 -4.52 -22.55 -3.18
C ASP A 95 -4.50 -21.09 -3.63
N LYS A 96 -4.26 -20.94 -4.93
CA LYS A 96 -4.66 -19.82 -5.79
C LYS A 96 -4.39 -18.45 -5.17
N GLN A 97 -3.18 -17.93 -5.40
CA GLN A 97 -3.01 -16.49 -5.52
C GLN A 97 -3.99 -16.04 -6.62
N LYS A 98 -5.20 -15.62 -6.23
CA LYS A 98 -6.12 -14.95 -7.15
C LYS A 98 -5.32 -13.78 -7.71
N LYS A 99 -5.00 -13.83 -9.02
CA LYS A 99 -4.48 -12.65 -9.72
C LYS A 99 -5.42 -11.52 -9.34
N VAL A 100 -4.90 -10.50 -8.68
CA VAL A 100 -5.68 -9.31 -8.31
C VAL A 100 -5.96 -8.60 -9.64
N VAL A 101 -7.01 -9.06 -10.33
CA VAL A 101 -7.50 -8.41 -11.55
C VAL A 101 -8.19 -7.14 -11.09
N CYS A 102 -7.85 -6.02 -11.71
CA CYS A 102 -8.49 -4.75 -11.45
C CYS A 102 -10.01 -4.90 -11.68
N GLY A 103 -10.81 -4.67 -10.63
CA GLY A 103 -12.28 -4.75 -10.70
C GLY A 103 -12.96 -3.54 -11.35
N ILE A 104 -12.18 -2.61 -11.90
CA ILE A 104 -12.68 -1.36 -12.45
C ILE A 104 -12.90 -1.51 -13.95
N ASN A 105 -14.09 -1.15 -14.42
CA ASN A 105 -14.39 -1.10 -15.83
C ASN A 105 -13.83 0.20 -16.43
N HIS A 106 -12.57 0.16 -16.86
CA HIS A 106 -11.92 1.30 -17.49
C HIS A 106 -12.46 1.52 -18.91
N ARG A 107 -13.00 2.72 -19.16
CA ARG A 107 -13.38 3.16 -20.52
C ARG A 107 -12.18 3.23 -21.45
N ASN A 108 -11.09 3.87 -21.00
CA ASN A 108 -9.81 3.93 -21.68
C ASN A 108 -8.73 3.27 -20.81
N LYS A 109 -7.96 2.35 -21.40
CA LYS A 109 -6.79 1.72 -20.77
C LYS A 109 -5.56 2.11 -21.58
N PHE A 110 -4.65 2.86 -20.97
CA PHE A 110 -3.37 3.22 -21.58
C PHE A 110 -2.34 2.10 -21.41
N VAL A 111 -2.34 1.46 -20.23
CA VAL A 111 -1.39 0.39 -19.89
C VAL A 111 -2.07 -0.75 -19.12
N GLN A 112 -1.32 -1.82 -18.83
CA GLN A 112 -1.84 -2.94 -18.04
C GLN A 112 -2.26 -2.49 -16.63
N CYS A 113 -3.48 -2.84 -16.22
CA CYS A 113 -4.04 -2.43 -14.94
C CYS A 113 -3.20 -2.95 -13.78
N THR A 114 -2.66 -2.00 -13.00
CA THR A 114 -1.81 -2.28 -11.84
C THR A 114 -2.07 -1.23 -10.78
N SER A 115 -2.11 -1.64 -9.50
CA SER A 115 -2.28 -0.74 -8.35
C SER A 115 -1.07 -0.78 -7.43
N ASN A 116 -0.95 0.21 -6.53
CA ASN A 116 0.14 0.29 -5.56
C ASN A 116 1.52 0.44 -6.23
N VAL A 117 1.62 1.39 -7.16
CA VAL A 117 2.77 1.55 -8.05
C VAL A 117 3.31 2.97 -8.06
N ILE A 118 4.59 3.07 -8.38
CA ILE A 118 5.25 4.29 -8.84
C ILE A 118 5.43 4.12 -10.36
N TYR A 119 5.00 5.13 -11.12
CA TYR A 119 4.99 5.10 -12.57
C TYR A 119 5.71 6.31 -13.17
N GLN A 120 6.18 6.14 -14.40
CA GLN A 120 6.89 7.14 -15.18
C GLN A 120 6.18 7.30 -16.53
N ILE A 121 5.76 8.52 -16.85
CA ILE A 121 5.18 8.90 -18.13
C ILE A 121 6.26 9.63 -18.93
N PRO A 122 6.70 9.10 -20.09
CA PRO A 122 7.57 9.84 -20.99
C PRO A 122 6.80 10.98 -21.68
N LEU A 123 7.46 12.11 -21.87
CA LEU A 123 6.96 13.24 -22.65
C LEU A 123 7.67 13.29 -24.01
N SER A 124 7.00 13.87 -25.01
CA SER A 124 7.54 14.00 -26.36
C SER A 124 8.85 14.82 -26.42
N CYS A 125 9.07 15.72 -25.47
CA CYS A 125 10.32 16.48 -25.32
C CYS A 125 11.50 15.69 -24.72
N GLY A 126 11.32 14.39 -24.46
CA GLY A 126 12.35 13.52 -23.87
C GLY A 126 12.45 13.59 -22.35
N ARG A 127 11.70 14.47 -21.69
CA ARG A 127 11.57 14.51 -20.22
C ARG A 127 10.56 13.48 -19.72
N PHE A 128 10.50 13.30 -18.40
CA PHE A 128 9.61 12.36 -17.73
C PHE A 128 8.78 13.05 -16.64
N TYR A 129 7.57 12.55 -16.47
CA TYR A 129 6.75 12.77 -15.28
C TYR A 129 6.73 11.49 -14.45
N ILE A 130 7.19 11.55 -13.21
CA ILE A 130 7.07 10.49 -12.22
C ILE A 130 5.88 10.79 -11.30
N GLY A 131 5.08 9.77 -11.02
CA GLY A 131 3.99 9.86 -10.05
C GLY A 131 3.79 8.54 -9.30
N GLN A 132 3.11 8.58 -8.15
CA GLN A 132 2.67 7.38 -7.44
C GLN A 132 1.15 7.25 -7.35
N THR A 133 0.66 6.02 -7.19
CA THR A 133 -0.75 5.77 -6.91
C THR A 133 -0.99 4.48 -6.13
N GLY A 134 -1.90 4.55 -5.16
CA GLY A 134 -2.48 3.36 -4.51
C GLY A 134 -3.62 2.73 -5.32
N ARG A 135 -4.24 3.49 -6.23
CA ARG A 135 -5.32 3.04 -7.11
C ARG A 135 -4.76 2.41 -8.38
N CYS A 136 -5.63 1.95 -9.27
CA CYS A 136 -5.19 1.50 -10.59
C CYS A 136 -4.54 2.65 -11.36
N VAL A 137 -3.36 2.41 -11.93
CA VAL A 137 -2.57 3.40 -12.69
C VAL A 137 -3.38 4.07 -13.79
N ASN A 138 -4.24 3.33 -14.51
CA ASN A 138 -5.07 3.89 -15.57
C ASN A 138 -6.07 4.95 -15.08
N ILE A 139 -6.47 4.93 -13.80
CA ILE A 139 -7.29 6.02 -13.26
C ILE A 139 -6.46 7.30 -13.16
N SER A 140 -5.25 7.20 -12.60
CA SER A 140 -4.34 8.34 -12.48
C SER A 140 -3.92 8.88 -13.85
N LEU A 141 -3.66 8.02 -14.84
CA LEU A 141 -3.37 8.45 -16.21
C LEU A 141 -4.56 9.16 -16.87
N LEU A 142 -5.79 8.68 -16.62
CA LEU A 142 -6.99 9.35 -17.12
C LEU A 142 -7.21 10.71 -16.47
N GLU A 143 -6.98 10.82 -15.15
CA GLU A 143 -7.00 12.10 -14.43
C GLU A 143 -6.01 13.08 -15.05
N HIS A 144 -4.76 12.65 -15.28
CA HIS A 144 -3.75 13.46 -15.96
C HIS A 144 -4.18 13.89 -17.35
N ALA A 145 -4.68 12.97 -18.17
CA ALA A 145 -5.14 13.26 -19.53
C ALA A 145 -6.26 14.32 -19.53
N ASN A 146 -7.21 14.21 -18.61
CA ASN A 146 -8.30 15.18 -18.48
C ASN A 146 -7.78 16.55 -18.01
N SER A 147 -6.77 16.58 -17.13
CA SER A 147 -6.17 17.81 -16.63
C SER A 147 -5.35 18.57 -17.68
N LEU A 148 -4.94 17.96 -18.79
CA LEU A 148 -4.19 18.65 -19.85
C LEU A 148 -4.98 19.78 -20.51
N HIS A 149 -6.31 19.76 -20.44
CA HIS A 149 -7.15 20.81 -21.00
C HIS A 149 -7.37 21.99 -20.04
N ASP A 150 -6.99 21.88 -18.76
CA ASP A 150 -7.11 22.97 -17.79
C ASP A 150 -5.74 23.66 -17.61
N SER A 151 -5.70 24.96 -17.91
CA SER A 151 -4.50 25.79 -17.74
C SER A 151 -4.11 26.02 -16.28
N ARG A 152 -4.97 25.64 -15.32
CA ARG A 152 -4.72 25.70 -13.88
C ARG A 152 -4.11 24.42 -13.31
N GLY A 153 -3.85 23.43 -14.16
CA GLY A 153 -3.19 22.18 -13.77
C GLY A 153 -1.77 22.41 -13.24
N GLN A 154 -1.28 21.45 -12.45
CA GLN A 154 0.06 21.51 -11.86
C GLN A 154 1.17 21.23 -12.90
N HIS A 155 2.28 20.64 -12.46
CA HIS A 155 3.52 20.41 -13.20
C HIS A 155 3.35 19.83 -14.60
N LEU A 156 2.51 18.81 -14.77
CA LEU A 156 2.33 18.14 -16.07
C LEU A 156 1.59 19.02 -17.10
N PRO A 157 0.35 19.50 -16.84
CA PRO A 157 -0.29 20.46 -17.74
C PRO A 157 0.53 21.73 -17.97
N LYS A 158 1.11 22.31 -16.90
CA LYS A 158 1.96 23.51 -17.01
C LYS A 158 3.12 23.28 -17.99
N HIS A 159 3.84 22.17 -17.87
CA HIS A 159 4.92 21.83 -18.79
C HIS A 159 4.41 21.64 -20.22
N CYS A 160 3.29 20.97 -20.44
CA CYS A 160 2.75 20.73 -21.78
C CYS A 160 2.37 22.03 -22.50
N HIS A 161 1.95 23.07 -21.76
CA HIS A 161 1.62 24.38 -22.31
C HIS A 161 2.84 25.29 -22.55
N THR A 162 3.89 25.17 -21.72
CA THR A 162 5.05 26.06 -21.82
C THR A 162 6.21 25.47 -22.61
N CYS A 163 6.30 24.14 -22.71
CA CYS A 163 7.36 23.46 -23.45
C CYS A 163 7.00 23.35 -24.92
N GLN A 164 7.80 24.04 -25.74
CA GLN A 164 7.80 23.91 -27.19
C GLN A 164 9.07 23.16 -27.63
N HIS A 165 8.88 22.20 -28.51
CA HIS A 165 9.94 21.37 -29.09
C HIS A 165 9.44 20.89 -30.46
N ASP A 166 10.32 20.84 -31.45
CA ASP A 166 9.99 20.40 -32.81
C ASP A 166 8.73 21.10 -33.40
N ASP A 167 8.62 22.41 -33.20
CA ASP A 167 7.49 23.27 -33.60
C ASP A 167 6.11 22.83 -33.07
N LYS A 168 6.08 22.04 -32.00
CA LYS A 168 4.86 21.50 -31.39
C LYS A 168 4.85 21.62 -29.87
N ASN A 169 3.64 21.66 -29.32
CA ASN A 169 3.44 21.57 -27.88
C ASN A 169 3.87 20.19 -27.36
N CYS A 170 4.46 20.18 -26.17
CA CYS A 170 4.83 18.94 -25.49
C CYS A 170 3.59 18.14 -25.07
N ASN A 171 3.63 16.83 -25.30
CA ASN A 171 2.54 15.93 -24.96
C ASN A 171 3.05 14.71 -24.17
N PRO A 172 2.30 14.25 -23.15
CA PRO A 172 2.60 13.01 -22.45
C PRO A 172 2.22 11.78 -23.28
N LEU A 173 3.11 10.79 -23.32
CA LEU A 173 2.92 9.51 -24.02
C LEU A 173 2.39 8.46 -23.03
N PHE A 174 1.10 8.56 -22.69
CA PHE A 174 0.46 7.74 -21.66
C PHE A 174 0.52 6.23 -21.92
N ASP A 175 0.45 5.82 -23.18
CA ASP A 175 0.59 4.44 -23.65
C ASP A 175 1.98 3.85 -23.38
N ARG A 176 3.00 4.71 -23.26
CA ARG A 176 4.38 4.33 -22.97
C ARG A 176 4.73 4.43 -21.48
N THR A 177 3.74 4.57 -20.61
CA THR A 177 3.96 4.66 -19.16
C THR A 177 4.63 3.39 -18.64
N LYS A 178 5.72 3.55 -17.88
CA LYS A 178 6.46 2.44 -17.25
C LYS A 178 6.19 2.39 -15.75
N ILE A 179 6.09 1.17 -15.21
CA ILE A 179 6.06 0.97 -13.76
C ILE A 179 7.51 0.83 -13.27
N ILE A 180 7.96 1.79 -12.46
CA ILE A 180 9.35 1.86 -11.97
C ILE A 180 9.50 1.36 -10.52
N GLY A 181 8.39 1.22 -9.79
CA GLY A 181 8.41 0.69 -8.43
C GLY A 181 7.03 0.25 -7.95
N ARG A 182 6.99 -0.51 -6.85
CA ARG A 182 5.75 -1.02 -6.24
C ARG A 182 5.86 -1.03 -4.73
N SER A 183 4.86 -0.49 -4.04
CA SER A 183 4.67 -0.72 -2.61
C SER A 183 3.21 -0.55 -2.25
N ARG A 184 2.71 -1.37 -1.32
CA ARG A 184 1.36 -1.25 -0.74
C ARG A 184 1.29 -0.09 0.25
N ASP A 185 2.40 0.23 0.90
CA ASP A 185 2.47 1.34 1.86
C ASP A 185 2.54 2.68 1.11
N LYS A 186 1.73 3.65 1.56
CA LYS A 186 1.67 4.97 0.91
C LYS A 186 2.98 5.72 1.08
N LYS A 187 3.54 5.72 2.29
CA LYS A 187 4.75 6.48 2.63
C LYS A 187 5.96 5.90 1.91
N GLU A 188 6.05 4.58 1.83
CA GLU A 188 7.11 3.91 1.05
C GLU A 188 7.03 4.29 -0.44
N ARG A 189 5.82 4.35 -1.03
CA ARG A 189 5.68 4.81 -2.42
C ARG A 189 6.12 6.26 -2.61
N GLU A 190 5.75 7.15 -1.71
CA GLU A 190 6.13 8.57 -1.75
C GLU A 190 7.65 8.74 -1.63
N ILE A 191 8.31 7.96 -0.75
CA ILE A 191 9.77 7.96 -0.62
C ILE A 191 10.44 7.47 -1.91
N ILE A 192 9.96 6.35 -2.50
CA ILE A 192 10.51 5.83 -3.77
C ILE A 192 10.30 6.84 -4.90
N GLU A 193 9.12 7.46 -5.00
CA GLU A 193 8.84 8.52 -5.98
C GLU A 193 9.83 9.68 -5.84
N ALA A 194 10.01 10.21 -4.62
CA ALA A 194 10.94 11.31 -4.35
C ALA A 194 12.39 10.94 -4.72
N LEU A 195 12.80 9.70 -4.41
CA LEU A 195 14.12 9.18 -4.77
C LEU A 195 14.32 9.15 -6.30
N GLU A 196 13.34 8.66 -7.06
CA GLU A 196 13.44 8.57 -8.52
C GLU A 196 13.41 9.97 -9.18
N ILE A 197 12.63 10.91 -8.64
CA ILE A 197 12.62 12.31 -9.09
C ILE A 197 13.99 12.96 -8.86
N ALA A 198 14.53 12.83 -7.65
CA ALA A 198 15.84 13.38 -7.29
C ALA A 198 16.98 12.77 -8.14
N ARG A 199 16.91 11.46 -8.43
CA ARG A 199 17.91 10.76 -9.23
C ARG A 199 17.93 11.21 -10.70
N LEU A 200 16.77 11.48 -11.30
CA LEU A 200 16.71 12.00 -12.67
C LEU A 200 17.15 13.47 -12.76
N GLY A 201 16.87 14.25 -11.72
CA GLY A 201 17.18 15.67 -11.67
C GLY A 201 16.19 16.54 -12.48
N PRO A 202 16.26 17.87 -12.29
CA PRO A 202 15.29 18.82 -12.85
C PRO A 202 15.32 18.93 -14.39
N ASP A 203 16.45 18.58 -15.02
CA ASP A 203 16.59 18.65 -16.47
C ASP A 203 15.81 17.54 -17.19
N LYS A 204 15.65 16.38 -16.53
CA LYS A 204 15.00 15.20 -17.10
C LYS A 204 13.63 14.91 -16.49
N CYS A 205 13.37 15.33 -15.26
CA CYS A 205 12.11 15.08 -14.57
C CYS A 205 11.36 16.40 -14.30
N ILE A 206 10.08 16.45 -14.69
CA ILE A 206 9.23 17.63 -14.50
C ILE A 206 8.35 17.55 -13.25
N SER A 207 8.33 16.40 -12.57
CA SER A 207 7.52 16.18 -11.39
C SER A 207 8.05 16.90 -10.17
N ASP A 208 7.15 17.12 -9.22
CA ASP A 208 7.49 17.52 -7.85
C ASP A 208 7.27 16.34 -6.90
N ALA A 209 8.09 16.27 -5.86
CA ALA A 209 8.11 15.12 -4.96
C ALA A 209 6.98 15.22 -3.92
N SER A 210 6.28 14.11 -3.67
CA SER A 210 5.27 14.05 -2.60
C SER A 210 5.87 14.25 -1.20
N VAL A 211 7.16 13.94 -1.03
CA VAL A 211 7.92 14.14 0.20
C VAL A 211 9.29 14.72 -0.11
N HIS A 212 9.77 15.60 0.76
CA HIS A 212 11.14 16.11 0.68
C HIS A 212 12.09 15.12 1.34
N LEU A 213 13.16 14.74 0.62
CA LEU A 213 14.26 13.94 1.15
C LEU A 213 15.49 14.83 1.33
N TYR A 214 16.07 14.80 2.53
CA TYR A 214 17.35 15.45 2.77
C TYR A 214 18.46 14.70 2.04
N ARG A 215 19.55 15.42 1.71
CA ARG A 215 20.72 14.83 1.03
C ARG A 215 21.24 13.55 1.69
N LYS A 216 21.34 13.54 3.03
CA LYS A 216 21.79 12.36 3.79
C LYS A 216 20.84 11.18 3.67
N GLU A 217 19.53 11.44 3.61
CA GLU A 217 18.51 10.39 3.43
C GLU A 217 18.57 9.83 2.01
N PHE A 218 18.75 10.70 1.01
CA PHE A 218 18.98 10.28 -0.37
C PHE A 218 20.21 9.39 -0.49
N GLU A 219 21.37 9.82 0.03
CA GLU A 219 22.62 9.05 0.02
C GLU A 219 22.47 7.69 0.73
N PHE A 220 21.75 7.66 1.86
CA PHE A 220 21.47 6.42 2.58
C PHE A 220 20.59 5.46 1.77
N LEU A 221 19.51 5.95 1.15
CA LEU A 221 18.58 5.14 0.37
C LEU A 221 19.17 4.70 -0.98
N ASP A 222 20.03 5.51 -1.58
CA ASP A 222 20.70 5.19 -2.84
C ASP A 222 21.79 4.12 -2.65
N SER A 223 22.50 4.16 -1.51
CA SER A 223 23.53 3.17 -1.16
C SER A 223 23.01 1.79 -0.77
N THR A 224 21.71 1.66 -0.46
CA THR A 224 21.08 0.39 -0.04
C THR A 224 20.46 -0.40 -1.20
N ARG A 225 20.60 0.05 -2.44
CA ARG A 225 20.03 -0.57 -3.64
C ARG A 225 20.98 -1.50 -4.37
#